data_AF-A0A258NP80-F1
#
_entry.id   AF-A0A258NP80-F1
#
_cell.length_a   1.000
_cell.length_b   1.000
_cell.length_c   1.000
_cell.angle_alpha   90.00
_cell.angle_beta   90.00
_cell.angle_gamma   90.00
#
_symmetry.space_group_name_H-M   'P 1'
#
loop_
_entity.id
_entity.type
_entity.pdbx_description
1 polymer ?
#
loop_
_entity_poly.entity_id
_entity_poly.type
_entity_poly.pdbx_seq_one_letter_code
_entity_poly.pdbx_strand_id
1 'polypeptide(L)'
;MKQAGSGVAPVVRESIALLAVLSQIDDMVNYAVFEKFEKRHETNLTFSDYASRRIFNILLVDFLSVPQSRSGPAPFGLEAPQGTSAGDRSYLTFLSTVCSQPQLGQDVEELRDAVSRFTAWLDFEAVIPDMWLGEISIEADVRASRFELLKISGNIGKHNFSRLHADIKKIVRIYERSNAPISEDDAYRSLDSIYEWLFDNVFAYHASTIAEFLNDIRLAIHRYLKEEFMRSHHFPAGEEIVYRYRYPPDCDDELAKAMYWDLMNKIRRGPIFPKFTVTQSLKGRY
;
A
#
# COMPACT_ATOMS: atom_id res chain seq x y z
N MET A 1 38.90 -8.62 -6.76
CA MET A 1 37.75 -9.40 -6.26
C MET A 1 37.49 -9.02 -4.81
N LYS A 2 36.43 -8.24 -4.55
CA LYS A 2 35.79 -8.15 -3.23
C LYS A 2 34.36 -8.61 -3.43
N GLN A 3 34.07 -9.85 -3.06
CA GLN A 3 32.70 -10.24 -2.72
C GLN A 3 32.41 -9.59 -1.37
N ALA A 4 31.64 -8.50 -1.38
CA ALA A 4 31.02 -7.97 -0.18
C ALA A 4 29.53 -8.36 -0.26
N GLY A 5 29.19 -9.50 0.32
CA GLY A 5 27.82 -9.71 0.79
C GLY A 5 27.64 -8.87 2.05
N SER A 6 27.48 -7.54 1.90
CA SER A 6 27.11 -6.66 3.01
C SER A 6 25.58 -6.57 3.03
N GLY A 7 24.95 -7.23 3.98
CA GLY A 7 23.53 -7.00 4.25
C GLY A 7 23.30 -5.53 4.54
N VAL A 8 22.23 -4.95 3.97
CA VAL A 8 21.84 -3.56 4.24
C VAL A 8 21.57 -3.41 5.73
N ALA A 9 22.24 -2.43 6.37
CA ALA A 9 22.13 -2.17 7.80
C ALA A 9 20.67 -1.93 8.22
N PRO A 10 20.25 -2.33 9.44
CA PRO A 10 18.85 -2.23 9.87
C PRO A 10 18.27 -0.82 9.74
N VAL A 11 19.04 0.20 10.17
CA VAL A 11 18.60 1.61 10.12
C VAL A 11 18.44 2.13 8.69
N VAL A 12 19.29 1.67 7.76
CA VAL A 12 19.19 2.00 6.34
C VAL A 12 17.95 1.33 5.74
N ARG A 13 17.71 0.07 6.07
CA ARG A 13 16.54 -0.68 5.60
C ARG A 13 15.23 -0.05 6.07
N GLU A 14 15.17 0.34 7.35
CA GLU A 14 14.04 1.07 7.91
C GLU A 14 13.82 2.40 7.19
N SER A 15 14.89 3.17 6.96
CA SER A 15 14.81 4.45 6.25
C SER A 15 14.21 4.28 4.85
N ILE A 16 14.66 3.27 4.12
CA ILE A 16 14.18 2.95 2.76
C ILE A 16 12.71 2.50 2.80
N ALA A 17 12.35 1.61 3.73
CA ALA A 17 10.98 1.12 3.85
C ALA A 17 9.99 2.25 4.15
N LEU A 18 10.29 3.11 5.11
CA LEU A 18 9.44 4.25 5.48
C LEU A 18 9.37 5.28 4.36
N LEU A 19 10.48 5.54 3.66
CA LEU A 19 10.50 6.44 2.50
C LEU A 19 9.64 5.92 1.35
N ALA A 20 9.74 4.63 1.04
CA ALA A 20 8.96 4.00 -0.02
C ALA A 20 7.46 4.04 0.30
N VAL A 21 7.08 3.70 1.54
CA VAL A 21 5.70 3.77 2.03
C VAL A 21 5.14 5.19 1.92
N LEU A 22 5.86 6.19 2.46
CA LEU A 22 5.40 7.58 2.39
C LEU A 22 5.28 8.07 0.94
N SER A 23 6.22 7.71 0.07
CA SER A 23 6.15 8.08 -1.35
C SER A 23 4.91 7.49 -2.03
N GLN A 24 4.65 6.20 -1.85
CA GLN A 24 3.47 5.56 -2.43
C GLN A 24 2.15 6.12 -1.87
N ILE A 25 2.09 6.40 -0.56
CA ILE A 25 0.91 7.02 0.05
C ILE A 25 0.71 8.44 -0.47
N ASP A 26 1.78 9.23 -0.63
CA ASP A 26 1.68 10.60 -1.15
C ASP A 26 1.17 10.61 -2.59
N ASP A 27 1.54 9.63 -3.42
CA ASP A 27 1.03 9.51 -4.80
C ASP A 27 -0.45 9.09 -4.85
N MET A 28 -0.95 8.38 -3.85
CA MET A 28 -2.35 7.93 -3.76
C MET A 28 -3.27 8.92 -3.03
N VAL A 29 -2.83 9.51 -1.92
CA VAL A 29 -3.68 10.29 -0.98
C VAL A 29 -3.23 11.74 -0.95
N ASN A 30 -3.68 12.48 -1.95
CA ASN A 30 -3.41 13.90 -2.16
C ASN A 30 -4.59 14.60 -2.87
N TYR A 31 -4.52 15.93 -2.98
CA TYR A 31 -5.57 16.75 -3.61
C TYR A 31 -5.55 16.82 -5.14
N ALA A 32 -4.61 16.14 -5.80
CA ALA A 32 -4.70 15.89 -7.24
C ALA A 32 -5.59 14.67 -7.51
N VAL A 33 -5.51 13.65 -6.65
CA VAL A 33 -6.34 12.43 -6.75
C VAL A 33 -7.76 12.63 -6.22
N PHE A 34 -7.90 13.36 -5.11
CA PHE A 34 -9.18 13.62 -4.46
C PHE A 34 -9.55 15.10 -4.46
N GLU A 35 -10.84 15.39 -4.54
CA GLU A 35 -11.35 16.73 -4.32
C GLU A 35 -11.09 17.22 -2.89
N LYS A 36 -11.00 18.54 -2.71
CA LYS A 36 -10.93 19.12 -1.37
C LYS A 36 -12.25 18.88 -0.62
N PHE A 37 -12.14 18.58 0.65
CA PHE A 37 -13.28 18.27 1.52
C PHE A 37 -13.18 19.06 2.82
N GLU A 38 -14.33 19.50 3.34
CA GLU A 38 -14.40 20.27 4.59
C GLU A 38 -14.70 19.38 5.79
N LYS A 39 -15.62 18.42 5.64
CA LYS A 39 -16.02 17.48 6.70
C LYS A 39 -14.96 16.41 6.91
N ARG A 40 -14.35 16.37 8.09
CA ARG A 40 -13.27 15.41 8.45
C ARG A 40 -13.75 14.19 9.23
N HIS A 41 -14.99 14.20 9.71
CA HIS A 41 -15.57 13.07 10.44
C HIS A 41 -16.73 12.47 9.65
N GLU A 42 -16.79 11.15 9.59
CA GLU A 42 -17.83 10.43 8.83
C GLU A 42 -18.03 11.03 7.44
N THR A 43 -16.93 11.07 6.69
CA THR A 43 -16.86 11.66 5.36
C THR A 43 -16.68 10.59 4.29
N ASN A 44 -16.79 10.98 3.03
CA ASN A 44 -16.42 10.13 1.90
C ASN A 44 -15.61 11.01 0.94
N LEU A 45 -14.49 10.49 0.47
CA LEU A 45 -13.68 11.22 -0.51
C LEU A 45 -14.27 11.04 -1.90
N THR A 46 -14.24 12.12 -2.67
CA THR A 46 -14.60 12.10 -4.09
C THR A 46 -13.31 12.15 -4.89
N PHE A 47 -13.14 11.20 -5.82
CA PHE A 47 -12.04 11.27 -6.78
C PHE A 47 -12.26 12.43 -7.75
N SER A 48 -11.17 13.10 -8.13
CA SER A 48 -11.23 14.21 -9.10
C SER A 48 -11.80 13.78 -10.46
N ASP A 49 -11.49 12.54 -10.88
CA ASP A 49 -11.99 11.94 -12.11
C ASP A 49 -11.79 10.41 -12.13
N TYR A 50 -12.29 9.77 -13.19
CA TYR A 50 -12.15 8.33 -13.41
C TYR A 50 -10.69 7.88 -13.54
N ALA A 51 -9.83 8.69 -14.17
CA ALA A 51 -8.43 8.35 -14.39
C ALA A 51 -7.65 8.32 -13.07
N SER A 52 -7.92 9.29 -12.18
CA SER A 52 -7.39 9.38 -10.83
C SER A 52 -7.81 8.16 -9.99
N ARG A 53 -9.08 7.77 -10.07
CA ARG A 53 -9.59 6.54 -9.43
C ARG A 53 -8.88 5.29 -9.92
N ARG A 54 -8.67 5.16 -11.24
CA ARG A 54 -7.95 4.04 -11.84
C ARG A 54 -6.48 4.01 -11.42
N ILE A 55 -5.80 5.15 -11.46
CA ILE A 55 -4.40 5.27 -11.05
C ILE A 55 -4.24 4.91 -9.57
N PHE A 56 -5.15 5.38 -8.70
CA PHE A 56 -5.14 4.98 -7.29
C PHE A 56 -5.18 3.47 -7.12
N ASN A 57 -6.09 2.78 -7.82
CA ASN A 57 -6.21 1.33 -7.74
C ASN A 57 -4.91 0.63 -8.21
N ILE A 58 -4.32 1.11 -9.31
CA ILE A 58 -3.04 0.59 -9.83
C ILE A 58 -1.91 0.78 -8.81
N LEU A 59 -1.79 1.97 -8.22
CA LEU A 59 -0.76 2.27 -7.22
C LEU A 59 -0.97 1.47 -5.93
N LEU A 60 -2.23 1.23 -5.55
CA LEU A 60 -2.57 0.37 -4.43
C LEU A 60 -2.07 -1.06 -4.66
N VAL A 61 -2.22 -1.59 -5.88
CA VAL A 61 -1.68 -2.93 -6.22
C VAL A 61 -0.16 -2.97 -6.07
N ASP A 62 0.54 -1.90 -6.40
CA ASP A 62 1.99 -1.79 -6.22
C ASP A 62 2.38 -1.65 -4.74
N PHE A 63 1.60 -0.94 -3.92
CA PHE A 63 1.75 -0.90 -2.45
C PHE A 63 1.49 -2.28 -1.80
N LEU A 64 0.55 -3.03 -2.36
CA LEU A 64 0.20 -4.39 -1.96
C LEU A 64 1.13 -5.45 -2.56
N SER A 65 2.28 -5.06 -3.12
CA SER A 65 3.28 -5.96 -3.68
C SER A 65 4.66 -5.68 -3.08
N VAL A 66 5.34 -6.72 -2.63
CA VAL A 66 6.76 -6.63 -2.27
C VAL A 66 7.63 -6.36 -3.51
N PRO A 67 8.73 -5.59 -3.37
CA PRO A 67 9.77 -5.51 -4.39
C PRO A 67 10.29 -6.91 -4.73
N GLN A 68 10.11 -7.33 -5.98
CA GLN A 68 10.63 -8.62 -6.44
C GLN A 68 11.90 -8.43 -7.26
N SER A 69 12.87 -9.31 -7.04
CA SER A 69 13.99 -9.52 -7.94
C SER A 69 13.77 -10.80 -8.73
N ARG A 70 13.92 -10.74 -10.06
CA ARG A 70 13.73 -11.92 -10.94
C ARG A 70 14.87 -12.94 -10.84
N SER A 71 16.04 -12.54 -10.36
CA SER A 71 17.24 -13.38 -10.40
C SER A 71 18.31 -13.01 -9.35
N GLY A 72 17.90 -12.51 -8.19
CA GLY A 72 18.83 -12.10 -7.14
C GLY A 72 18.13 -11.69 -5.84
N PRO A 73 18.87 -11.15 -4.85
CA PRO A 73 18.26 -10.60 -3.65
C PRO A 73 17.32 -9.44 -4.03
N ALA A 74 16.29 -9.23 -3.20
CA ALA A 74 15.39 -8.10 -3.37
C ALA A 74 16.19 -6.78 -3.32
N PRO A 75 15.81 -5.77 -4.11
CA PRO A 75 16.51 -4.49 -4.08
C PRO A 75 16.51 -3.93 -2.65
N PHE A 76 17.64 -3.36 -2.25
CA PHE A 76 17.83 -2.74 -0.93
C PHE A 76 17.64 -3.68 0.28
N GLY A 77 17.71 -5.00 0.08
CA GLY A 77 17.55 -5.97 1.17
C GLY A 77 16.11 -6.03 1.73
N LEU A 78 15.14 -5.55 0.96
CA LEU A 78 13.71 -5.61 1.26
C LEU A 78 13.15 -6.99 0.89
N GLU A 79 13.58 -8.01 1.62
CA GLU A 79 13.11 -9.38 1.44
C GLU A 79 11.84 -9.62 2.24
N ALA A 80 10.86 -10.29 1.63
CA ALA A 80 9.69 -10.77 2.36
C ALA A 80 10.14 -11.86 3.36
N PRO A 81 9.65 -11.85 4.62
CA PRO A 81 9.95 -12.92 5.56
C PRO A 81 9.46 -14.27 5.01
N GLN A 82 10.20 -15.35 5.28
CA GLN A 82 9.79 -16.68 4.83
C GLN A 82 8.53 -17.16 5.57
N GLY A 83 7.62 -17.83 4.87
CA GLY A 83 6.44 -18.47 5.46
C GLY A 83 5.21 -17.57 5.66
N THR A 84 5.21 -16.37 5.08
CA THR A 84 4.12 -15.41 5.28
C THR A 84 2.98 -15.53 4.26
N SER A 85 1.77 -15.13 4.66
CA SER A 85 0.53 -15.20 3.87
C SER A 85 0.54 -14.24 2.67
N ALA A 86 -0.51 -14.24 1.84
CA ALA A 86 -0.58 -13.35 0.68
C ALA A 86 -0.63 -11.85 1.06
N GLY A 87 -1.31 -11.49 2.16
CA GLY A 87 -1.34 -10.13 2.71
C GLY A 87 0.01 -9.67 3.26
N ASP A 88 0.83 -10.62 3.71
CA ASP A 88 2.18 -10.42 4.21
C ASP A 88 3.26 -10.30 3.11
N ARG A 89 2.84 -10.04 1.87
CA ARG A 89 3.74 -9.74 0.74
C ARG A 89 3.48 -8.35 0.20
N SER A 90 3.32 -7.39 1.11
CA SER A 90 3.10 -5.99 0.82
C SER A 90 4.08 -5.10 1.61
N TYR A 91 4.03 -3.79 1.35
CA TYR A 91 4.77 -2.84 2.18
C TYR A 91 4.33 -2.82 3.66
N LEU A 92 3.15 -3.36 3.99
CA LEU A 92 2.69 -3.52 5.37
C LEU A 92 3.61 -4.45 6.18
N THR A 93 4.21 -5.46 5.54
CA THR A 93 5.14 -6.38 6.20
C THR A 93 6.43 -5.69 6.61
N PHE A 94 6.93 -4.76 5.80
CA PHE A 94 8.07 -3.94 6.18
C PHE A 94 7.72 -3.00 7.33
N LEU A 95 6.52 -2.41 7.33
CA LEU A 95 6.06 -1.59 8.46
C LEU A 95 5.91 -2.41 9.75
N SER A 96 5.36 -3.62 9.68
CA SER A 96 5.30 -4.56 10.82
C SER A 96 6.69 -4.90 11.35
N THR A 97 7.68 -5.02 10.46
CA THR A 97 9.09 -5.23 10.83
C THR A 97 9.65 -4.02 11.58
N VAL A 98 9.42 -2.80 11.08
CA VAL A 98 9.79 -1.55 11.77
C VAL A 98 9.13 -1.48 13.15
N CYS A 99 7.85 -1.83 13.26
CA CYS A 99 7.14 -1.84 14.56
C CYS A 99 7.67 -2.88 15.55
N SER A 100 8.37 -3.91 15.08
CA SER A 100 8.92 -4.99 15.90
C SER A 100 10.38 -4.75 16.28
N GLN A 101 11.13 -4.04 15.43
CA GLN A 101 12.56 -3.77 15.60
C GLN A 101 12.89 -2.32 15.21
N PRO A 102 12.31 -1.31 15.88
CA PRO A 102 12.48 0.09 15.49
C PRO A 102 13.94 0.54 15.66
N GLN A 103 14.46 1.24 14.67
CA GLN A 103 15.82 1.79 14.64
C GLN A 103 15.83 3.32 14.77
N LEU A 104 14.83 4.01 14.21
CA LEU A 104 14.79 5.47 14.16
C LEU A 104 13.92 6.10 15.25
N GLY A 105 12.69 5.61 15.43
CA GLY A 105 11.75 6.10 16.44
C GLY A 105 11.68 5.20 17.66
N GLN A 106 11.07 5.70 18.74
CA GLN A 106 10.93 4.96 20.01
C GLN A 106 9.49 4.50 20.25
N ASP A 107 8.50 5.35 19.95
CA ASP A 107 7.08 5.03 20.12
C ASP A 107 6.47 4.50 18.80
N VAL A 108 6.20 3.20 18.79
CA VAL A 108 5.66 2.47 17.64
C VAL A 108 4.16 2.18 17.75
N GLU A 109 3.49 2.54 18.85
CA GLU A 109 2.15 2.04 19.15
C GLU A 109 1.13 2.44 18.09
N GLU A 110 1.10 3.72 17.74
CA GLU A 110 0.17 4.24 16.74
C GLU A 110 0.45 3.69 15.33
N LEU A 111 1.72 3.49 14.98
CA LEU A 111 2.10 2.90 13.70
C LEU A 111 1.69 1.43 13.63
N ARG A 112 1.93 0.69 14.71
CA ARG A 112 1.53 -0.71 14.84
C ARG A 112 0.02 -0.87 14.71
N ASP A 113 -0.77 -0.05 15.42
CA ASP A 113 -2.23 -0.07 15.32
C ASP A 113 -2.71 0.21 13.89
N ALA A 114 -2.21 1.26 13.24
CA ALA A 114 -2.59 1.61 11.87
C ALA A 114 -2.29 0.47 10.87
N VAL A 115 -1.11 -0.15 10.98
CA VAL A 115 -0.71 -1.28 10.13
C VAL A 115 -1.56 -2.51 10.40
N SER A 116 -1.79 -2.84 11.68
CA SER A 116 -2.61 -4.00 12.06
C SER A 116 -4.06 -3.86 11.62
N ARG A 117 -4.67 -2.67 11.76
CA ARG A 117 -6.04 -2.42 11.29
C ARG A 117 -6.17 -2.59 9.78
N PHE A 118 -5.23 -2.04 9.00
CA PHE A 118 -5.32 -2.17 7.54
C PHE A 118 -5.08 -3.62 7.09
N THR A 119 -4.11 -4.31 7.71
CA THR A 119 -3.83 -5.73 7.43
C THR A 119 -5.06 -6.60 7.72
N ALA A 120 -5.66 -6.46 8.90
CA ALA A 120 -6.85 -7.20 9.28
C ALA A 120 -8.05 -6.90 8.35
N TRP A 121 -8.18 -5.65 7.89
CA TRP A 121 -9.22 -5.28 6.94
C TRP A 121 -9.02 -5.91 5.56
N LEU A 122 -7.76 -6.02 5.10
CA LEU A 122 -7.39 -6.66 3.82
C LEU A 122 -7.60 -8.18 3.84
N ASP A 123 -7.29 -8.82 4.97
CA ASP A 123 -7.39 -10.28 5.13
C ASP A 123 -8.83 -10.77 5.35
N PHE A 124 -9.76 -9.85 5.63
CA PHE A 124 -11.18 -10.19 5.75
C PHE A 124 -11.70 -10.84 4.47
N GLU A 125 -12.32 -12.01 4.61
CA GLU A 125 -12.99 -12.72 3.52
C GLU A 125 -14.35 -12.08 3.23
N ALA A 126 -14.43 -11.38 2.11
CA ALA A 126 -15.63 -10.72 1.61
C ALA A 126 -16.50 -11.69 0.81
N VAL A 127 -17.82 -11.45 0.81
CA VAL A 127 -18.78 -12.08 -0.09
C VAL A 127 -19.37 -11.02 -0.99
N ILE A 128 -19.22 -11.19 -2.30
CA ILE A 128 -19.90 -10.39 -3.31
C ILE A 128 -21.18 -11.12 -3.72
N PRO A 129 -22.38 -10.72 -3.27
CA PRO A 129 -23.57 -11.45 -3.61
C PRO A 129 -23.97 -11.15 -5.05
N ASP A 130 -24.54 -12.17 -5.68
CA ASP A 130 -25.19 -12.08 -6.99
C ASP A 130 -24.29 -11.45 -8.07
N MET A 131 -22.99 -11.78 -8.07
CA MET A 131 -22.08 -11.33 -9.10
C MET A 131 -22.46 -12.00 -10.43
N TRP A 132 -23.03 -11.20 -11.34
CA TRP A 132 -23.52 -11.66 -12.63
C TRP A 132 -22.46 -11.51 -13.73
N LEU A 133 -22.12 -12.62 -14.38
CA LEU A 133 -21.27 -12.73 -15.56
C LEU A 133 -22.12 -13.09 -16.78
N GLY A 134 -22.67 -12.08 -17.44
CA GLY A 134 -23.65 -12.26 -18.51
C GLY A 134 -23.12 -13.00 -19.74
N GLU A 135 -21.83 -12.88 -20.05
CA GLU A 135 -21.22 -13.49 -21.24
C GLU A 135 -21.14 -15.01 -21.18
N ILE A 136 -21.22 -15.56 -19.97
CA ILE A 136 -21.19 -17.00 -19.67
C ILE A 136 -22.43 -17.46 -18.89
N SER A 137 -23.37 -16.54 -18.61
CA SER A 137 -24.62 -16.79 -17.90
C SER A 137 -24.44 -17.39 -16.51
N ILE A 138 -23.51 -16.84 -15.72
CA ILE A 138 -23.23 -17.29 -14.35
C ILE A 138 -23.55 -16.18 -13.35
N GLU A 139 -24.36 -16.53 -12.35
CA GLU A 139 -24.61 -15.71 -11.16
C GLU A 139 -24.06 -16.46 -9.95
N ALA A 140 -23.28 -15.78 -9.11
CA ALA A 140 -22.68 -16.41 -7.94
C ALA A 140 -22.38 -15.45 -6.79
N ASP A 141 -22.46 -15.99 -5.57
CA ASP A 141 -21.90 -15.36 -4.37
C ASP A 141 -20.38 -15.56 -4.34
N VAL A 142 -19.63 -14.58 -4.83
CA VAL A 142 -18.17 -14.68 -4.97
C VAL A 142 -17.48 -14.42 -3.63
N ARG A 143 -16.66 -15.38 -3.17
CA ARG A 143 -15.96 -15.36 -1.88
C ARG A 143 -14.45 -15.20 -2.05
N ALA A 144 -13.91 -14.08 -1.58
CA ALA A 144 -12.47 -13.84 -1.58
C ALA A 144 -12.06 -12.77 -0.58
N SER A 145 -10.79 -12.76 -0.17
CA SER A 145 -10.29 -11.68 0.68
C SER A 145 -10.30 -10.35 -0.07
N ARG A 146 -10.46 -9.23 0.66
CA ARG A 146 -10.36 -7.90 0.06
C ARG A 146 -9.02 -7.71 -0.64
N PHE A 147 -7.94 -8.27 -0.08
CA PHE A 147 -6.63 -8.31 -0.72
C PHE A 147 -6.67 -8.95 -2.11
N GLU A 148 -7.25 -10.14 -2.26
CA GLU A 148 -7.35 -10.82 -3.57
C GLU A 148 -8.16 -9.99 -4.57
N LEU A 149 -9.31 -9.47 -4.14
CA LEU A 149 -10.22 -8.68 -4.98
C LEU A 149 -9.54 -7.40 -5.50
N LEU A 150 -8.87 -6.65 -4.61
CA LEU A 150 -8.18 -5.41 -4.95
C LEU A 150 -6.99 -5.67 -5.88
N LYS A 151 -6.22 -6.74 -5.63
CA LYS A 151 -5.09 -7.15 -6.49
C LYS A 151 -5.55 -7.50 -7.91
N ILE A 152 -6.63 -8.27 -8.04
CA ILE A 152 -7.18 -8.64 -9.35
C ILE A 152 -7.73 -7.39 -10.05
N SER A 153 -8.52 -6.56 -9.35
CA SER A 153 -9.07 -5.31 -9.88
C SER A 153 -7.97 -4.42 -10.50
N GLY A 154 -6.94 -4.07 -9.73
CA GLY A 154 -5.90 -3.18 -10.24
C GLY A 154 -4.99 -3.82 -11.29
N ASN A 155 -4.76 -5.14 -11.25
CA ASN A 155 -4.02 -5.82 -12.31
C ASN A 155 -4.78 -5.79 -13.65
N ILE A 156 -6.10 -6.04 -13.64
CA ILE A 156 -6.94 -5.89 -14.85
C ILE A 156 -6.89 -4.43 -15.34
N GLY A 157 -7.02 -3.46 -14.43
CA GLY A 157 -6.92 -2.04 -14.77
C GLY A 157 -5.54 -1.61 -15.29
N LYS A 158 -4.45 -2.32 -14.94
CA LYS A 158 -3.06 -2.00 -15.30
C LYS A 158 -2.59 -2.68 -16.59
N HIS A 159 -3.04 -3.90 -16.84
CA HIS A 159 -2.47 -4.79 -17.85
C HIS A 159 -3.46 -5.08 -18.98
N ASN A 160 -2.92 -5.42 -20.16
CA ASN A 160 -3.74 -6.03 -21.20
C ASN A 160 -3.99 -7.52 -20.89
N PHE A 161 -5.01 -8.10 -21.50
CA PHE A 161 -5.42 -9.48 -21.23
C PHE A 161 -4.27 -10.51 -21.35
N SER A 162 -3.33 -10.30 -22.27
CA SER A 162 -2.21 -11.23 -22.48
C SER A 162 -1.20 -11.28 -21.33
N ARG A 163 -1.29 -10.36 -20.35
CA ARG A 163 -0.48 -10.34 -19.13
C ARG A 163 -1.23 -10.80 -17.89
N LEU A 164 -2.50 -11.19 -18.01
CA LEU A 164 -3.38 -11.53 -16.89
C LEU A 164 -3.42 -13.03 -16.55
N HIS A 165 -2.61 -13.88 -17.19
CA HIS A 165 -2.67 -15.33 -16.99
C HIS A 165 -2.63 -15.77 -15.51
N ALA A 166 -1.77 -15.13 -14.71
CA ALA A 166 -1.68 -15.43 -13.29
C ALA A 166 -2.95 -15.02 -12.51
N ASP A 167 -3.59 -13.91 -12.90
CA ASP A 167 -4.82 -13.43 -12.27
C ASP A 167 -6.04 -14.22 -12.73
N ILE A 168 -6.09 -14.65 -13.99
CA ILE A 168 -7.11 -15.59 -14.51
C ILE A 168 -7.13 -16.88 -13.68
N LYS A 169 -5.96 -17.45 -13.40
CA LYS A 169 -5.87 -18.63 -12.52
C LYS A 169 -6.38 -18.39 -11.10
N LYS A 170 -6.25 -17.16 -10.58
CA LYS A 170 -6.82 -16.82 -9.26
C LYS A 170 -8.33 -16.68 -9.36
N ILE A 171 -8.84 -16.02 -10.40
CA ILE A 171 -10.27 -15.88 -10.65
C ILE A 171 -10.93 -17.27 -10.70
N VAL A 172 -10.39 -18.21 -11.47
CA VAL A 172 -10.90 -19.59 -11.54
C VAL A 172 -10.99 -20.23 -10.15
N ARG A 173 -9.91 -20.14 -9.35
CA ARG A 173 -9.90 -20.69 -7.97
C ARG A 173 -10.90 -20.01 -7.04
N ILE A 174 -11.12 -18.70 -7.20
CA ILE A 174 -12.11 -17.94 -6.43
C ILE A 174 -13.51 -18.48 -6.75
N TYR A 175 -13.83 -18.67 -8.03
CA TYR A 175 -15.12 -19.19 -8.48
C TYR A 175 -15.33 -20.66 -8.06
N GLU A 176 -14.28 -21.49 -8.11
CA GLU A 176 -14.29 -22.85 -7.54
C GLU A 176 -14.61 -22.83 -6.04
N ARG A 177 -13.93 -22.00 -5.24
CA ARG A 177 -14.19 -21.83 -3.80
C ARG A 177 -15.58 -21.25 -3.51
N SER A 178 -16.14 -20.51 -4.46
CA SER A 178 -17.49 -19.93 -4.39
C SER A 178 -18.58 -20.89 -4.86
N ASN A 179 -18.23 -22.17 -5.12
CA ASN A 179 -19.17 -23.21 -5.58
C ASN A 179 -19.85 -22.88 -6.92
N ALA A 180 -19.17 -22.11 -7.78
CA ALA A 180 -19.62 -21.74 -9.12
C ALA A 180 -18.43 -21.84 -10.11
N PRO A 181 -17.85 -23.03 -10.32
CA PRO A 181 -16.61 -23.18 -11.09
C PRO A 181 -16.76 -22.68 -12.53
N ILE A 182 -15.73 -22.00 -13.02
CA ILE A 182 -15.62 -21.50 -14.40
C ILE A 182 -14.28 -21.93 -15.02
N SER A 183 -14.20 -22.02 -16.34
CA SER A 183 -12.93 -22.31 -17.02
C SER A 183 -12.03 -21.07 -17.16
N GLU A 184 -10.75 -21.24 -17.54
CA GLU A 184 -9.89 -20.09 -17.88
C GLU A 184 -10.45 -19.29 -19.06
N ASP A 185 -11.04 -19.97 -20.07
CA ASP A 185 -11.67 -19.33 -21.22
C ASP A 185 -12.89 -18.49 -20.82
N ASP A 186 -13.71 -19.01 -19.91
CA ASP A 186 -14.86 -18.27 -19.35
C ASP A 186 -14.38 -17.02 -18.59
N ALA A 187 -13.34 -17.15 -17.78
CA ALA A 187 -12.75 -16.03 -17.06
C ALA A 187 -12.20 -14.96 -18.01
N TYR A 188 -11.54 -15.34 -19.12
CA TYR A 188 -11.11 -14.40 -20.16
C TYR A 188 -12.30 -13.71 -20.85
N ARG A 189 -13.36 -14.45 -21.16
CA ARG A 189 -14.57 -13.93 -21.82
C ARG A 189 -15.35 -12.94 -20.96
N SER A 190 -15.32 -13.12 -19.65
CA SER A 190 -16.01 -12.26 -18.68
C SER A 190 -15.10 -11.25 -17.98
N LEU A 191 -13.90 -10.99 -18.51
CA LEU A 191 -12.95 -10.03 -17.91
C LEU A 191 -13.54 -8.64 -17.70
N ASP A 192 -14.31 -8.13 -18.65
CA ASP A 192 -14.92 -6.80 -18.56
C ASP A 192 -15.98 -6.75 -17.45
N SER A 193 -16.89 -7.73 -17.40
CA SER A 193 -17.87 -7.88 -16.31
C SER A 193 -17.20 -8.04 -14.94
N ILE A 194 -16.14 -8.86 -14.85
CA ILE A 194 -15.36 -9.02 -13.62
C ILE A 194 -14.74 -7.68 -13.22
N TYR A 195 -14.14 -6.96 -14.16
CA TYR A 195 -13.53 -5.66 -13.87
C TYR A 195 -14.55 -4.64 -13.40
N GLU A 196 -15.72 -4.55 -14.05
CA GLU A 196 -16.82 -3.66 -13.63
C GLU A 196 -17.23 -3.94 -12.17
N TRP A 197 -17.50 -5.20 -11.83
CA TRP A 197 -17.83 -5.59 -10.46
C TRP A 197 -16.74 -5.23 -9.44
N LEU A 198 -15.49 -5.51 -9.77
CA LEU A 198 -14.40 -5.29 -8.83
C LEU A 198 -14.00 -3.81 -8.72
N PHE A 199 -14.00 -3.08 -9.83
CA PHE A 199 -13.54 -1.70 -9.91
C PHE A 199 -14.64 -0.69 -9.58
N ASP A 200 -15.78 -0.79 -10.27
CA ASP A 200 -16.87 0.19 -10.17
C ASP A 200 -17.77 -0.06 -8.97
N ASN A 201 -17.83 -1.29 -8.45
CA ASN A 201 -18.58 -1.61 -7.23
C ASN A 201 -17.67 -1.79 -6.00
N VAL A 202 -16.88 -2.86 -5.94
CA VAL A 202 -16.14 -3.23 -4.71
C VAL A 202 -15.07 -2.20 -4.35
N PHE A 203 -14.16 -1.89 -5.27
CA PHE A 203 -13.10 -0.92 -5.02
C PHE A 203 -13.67 0.49 -4.83
N ALA A 204 -14.58 0.94 -5.69
CA ALA A 204 -15.17 2.27 -5.58
C ALA A 204 -15.86 2.50 -4.22
N TYR A 205 -16.57 1.48 -3.71
CA TYR A 205 -17.18 1.53 -2.39
C TYR A 205 -16.14 1.69 -1.26
N HIS A 206 -15.02 0.98 -1.36
CA HIS A 206 -13.97 0.96 -0.33
C HIS A 206 -12.87 2.01 -0.48
N ALA A 207 -12.83 2.74 -1.58
CA ALA A 207 -11.70 3.60 -1.93
C ALA A 207 -11.37 4.64 -0.84
N SER A 208 -12.38 5.28 -0.27
CA SER A 208 -12.18 6.24 0.83
C SER A 208 -11.71 5.56 2.10
N THR A 209 -12.19 4.36 2.40
CA THR A 209 -11.77 3.56 3.55
C THR A 209 -10.29 3.17 3.41
N ILE A 210 -9.87 2.78 2.21
CA ILE A 210 -8.46 2.50 1.90
C ILE A 210 -7.62 3.78 2.05
N ALA A 211 -8.11 4.92 1.54
CA ALA A 211 -7.42 6.20 1.71
C ALA A 211 -7.29 6.61 3.19
N GLU A 212 -8.28 6.30 4.03
CA GLU A 212 -8.21 6.50 5.48
C GLU A 212 -7.09 5.65 6.10
N PHE A 213 -7.02 4.35 5.79
CA PHE A 213 -5.94 3.49 6.29
C PHE A 213 -4.55 3.96 5.86
N LEU A 214 -4.38 4.30 4.58
CA LEU A 214 -3.13 4.83 4.06
C LEU A 214 -2.75 6.15 4.73
N ASN A 215 -3.71 7.06 4.94
CA ASN A 215 -3.46 8.32 5.61
C ASN A 215 -3.12 8.13 7.10
N ASP A 216 -3.78 7.21 7.79
CA ASP A 216 -3.47 6.86 9.18
C ASP A 216 -2.02 6.36 9.30
N ILE A 217 -1.58 5.49 8.40
CA ILE A 217 -0.19 5.03 8.33
C ILE A 217 0.77 6.21 8.13
N ARG A 218 0.52 7.08 7.14
CA ARG A 218 1.36 8.28 6.93
C ARG A 218 1.46 9.12 8.19
N LEU A 219 0.33 9.45 8.80
CA LEU A 219 0.28 10.28 9.99
C LEU A 219 1.03 9.64 11.16
N ALA A 220 0.92 8.32 11.32
CA ALA A 220 1.65 7.57 12.33
C ALA A 220 3.16 7.55 12.07
N ILE A 221 3.61 7.40 10.82
CA ILE A 221 5.04 7.51 10.45
C ILE A 221 5.59 8.89 10.80
N HIS A 222 4.83 9.97 10.52
CA HIS A 222 5.24 11.33 10.91
C HIS A 222 5.42 11.49 12.42
N ARG A 223 4.56 10.85 13.23
CA ARG A 223 4.70 10.87 14.70
C ARG A 223 5.89 10.02 15.16
N TYR A 224 6.02 8.80 14.63
CA TYR A 224 7.12 7.88 14.89
C TYR A 224 8.51 8.51 14.65
N LEU A 225 8.67 9.25 13.54
CA LEU A 225 9.94 9.87 13.16
C LEU A 225 10.16 11.28 13.74
N LYS A 226 9.23 11.82 14.55
CA LYS A 226 9.30 13.19 15.04
C LYS A 226 10.56 13.44 15.88
N GLU A 227 10.85 12.54 16.81
CA GLU A 227 12.04 12.64 17.69
C GLU A 227 13.34 12.50 16.89
N GLU A 228 13.38 11.57 15.93
CA GLU A 228 14.53 11.38 15.06
C GLU A 228 14.80 12.60 14.18
N PHE A 229 13.74 13.22 13.65
CA PHE A 229 13.85 14.46 12.90
C PHE A 229 14.42 15.58 13.79
N MET A 230 13.94 15.74 15.03
CA MET A 230 14.46 16.76 15.95
C MET A 230 15.92 16.52 16.34
N ARG A 231 16.32 15.25 16.52
CA ARG A 231 17.71 14.86 16.82
C ARG A 231 18.65 15.19 15.65
N SER A 232 18.22 14.91 14.43
CA SER A 232 19.09 14.96 13.25
C SER A 232 19.16 16.35 12.61
N HIS A 233 18.04 17.08 12.59
CA HIS A 233 17.91 18.38 11.93
C HIS A 233 18.71 19.47 12.65
N HIS A 234 19.60 20.15 11.92
CA HIS A 234 20.36 21.26 12.46
C HIS A 234 20.76 22.26 11.37
N PHE A 235 21.07 23.48 11.80
CA PHE A 235 21.72 24.50 11.00
C PHE A 235 23.22 24.49 11.32
N PRO A 236 24.11 24.35 10.32
CA PRO A 236 25.54 24.52 10.52
C PRO A 236 25.86 25.90 11.11
N ALA A 237 26.91 25.99 11.93
CA ALA A 237 27.30 27.24 12.54
C ALA A 237 27.64 28.29 11.46
N GLY A 238 26.96 29.44 11.50
CA GLY A 238 27.13 30.53 10.54
C GLY A 238 26.28 30.40 9.26
N GLU A 239 25.44 29.38 9.14
CA GLU A 239 24.50 29.21 8.02
C GLU A 239 23.05 29.22 8.53
N GLU A 240 22.31 30.32 8.29
CA GLU A 240 20.90 30.43 8.76
C GLU A 240 19.87 29.83 7.79
N ILE A 241 20.25 29.61 6.52
CA ILE A 241 19.33 29.18 5.46
C ILE A 241 19.51 27.70 5.09
N VAL A 242 20.72 27.16 5.29
CA VAL A 242 21.07 25.80 4.91
C VAL A 242 20.90 24.89 6.12
N TYR A 243 20.02 23.90 6.03
CA TYR A 243 19.89 22.86 7.04
C TYR A 243 20.62 21.60 6.60
N ARG A 244 20.99 20.77 7.58
CA ARG A 244 21.57 19.44 7.39
C ARG A 244 20.94 18.45 8.34
N TYR A 245 21.15 17.17 8.06
CA TYR A 245 20.80 16.09 8.97
C TYR A 245 22.06 15.39 9.49
N ARG A 246 22.05 15.03 10.78
CA ARG A 246 23.03 14.11 11.37
C ARG A 246 22.58 12.68 11.09
N TYR A 247 23.29 12.02 10.19
CA TYR A 247 23.01 10.63 9.83
C TYR A 247 23.20 9.69 11.04
N PRO A 248 22.37 8.65 11.18
CA PRO A 248 22.62 7.57 12.12
C PRO A 248 23.96 6.87 11.86
N PRO A 249 24.55 6.21 12.87
CA PRO A 249 25.62 5.24 12.65
C PRO A 249 25.17 4.20 11.60
N ASP A 250 26.10 3.68 10.81
CA ASP A 250 25.86 2.71 9.73
C ASP A 250 25.17 3.26 8.46
N CYS A 251 24.82 4.55 8.42
CA CYS A 251 24.44 5.27 7.20
C CYS A 251 25.67 5.91 6.51
N ASP A 252 26.67 5.10 6.18
CA ASP A 252 27.97 5.61 5.71
C ASP A 252 28.06 5.82 4.20
N ASP A 253 27.33 5.02 3.42
CA ASP A 253 27.33 5.11 1.96
C ASP A 253 26.41 6.21 1.44
N GLU A 254 26.72 6.72 0.24
CA GLU A 254 26.01 7.86 -0.35
C GLU A 254 24.53 7.57 -0.66
N LEU A 255 24.20 6.32 -0.97
CA LEU A 255 22.81 5.95 -1.21
C LEU A 255 22.02 5.93 0.11
N ALA A 256 22.57 5.33 1.17
CA ALA A 256 21.95 5.34 2.49
C ALA A 256 21.70 6.77 2.99
N LYS A 257 22.68 7.67 2.83
CA LYS A 257 22.53 9.09 3.18
C LYS A 257 21.43 9.76 2.35
N ALA A 258 21.37 9.52 1.04
CA ALA A 258 20.32 10.08 0.20
C ALA A 258 18.92 9.60 0.62
N MET A 259 18.74 8.31 0.87
CA MET A 259 17.46 7.75 1.31
C MET A 259 17.01 8.32 2.66
N TYR A 260 17.93 8.40 3.63
CA TYR A 260 17.65 9.02 4.92
C TYR A 260 17.33 10.51 4.79
N TRP A 261 18.10 11.24 3.98
CA TRP A 261 17.88 12.66 3.71
C TRP A 261 16.49 12.94 3.12
N ASP A 262 16.08 12.13 2.15
CA ASP A 262 14.76 12.24 1.52
C ASP A 262 13.63 11.91 2.49
N LEU A 263 13.82 10.88 3.32
CA LEU A 263 12.88 10.54 4.39
C LEU A 263 12.71 11.73 5.36
N MET A 264 13.79 12.26 5.91
CA MET A 264 13.72 13.39 6.85
C MET A 264 13.10 14.63 6.21
N ASN A 265 13.33 14.85 4.90
CA ASN A 265 12.67 15.94 4.19
C ASN A 265 11.17 15.75 3.99
N LYS A 266 10.69 14.51 3.86
CA LYS A 266 9.24 14.25 3.93
C LYS A 266 8.70 14.60 5.31
N ILE A 267 9.40 14.22 6.38
CA ILE A 267 8.98 14.57 7.75
C ILE A 267 8.93 16.08 7.95
N ARG A 268 9.95 16.81 7.46
CA ARG A 268 10.02 18.27 7.51
C ARG A 268 8.85 18.96 6.80
N ARG A 269 8.41 18.43 5.65
CA ARG A 269 7.28 19.01 4.88
C ARG A 269 5.93 18.81 5.58
N GLY A 270 5.83 17.84 6.49
CA GLY A 270 4.59 17.46 7.13
C GLY A 270 3.62 16.72 6.20
N PRO A 271 2.51 16.21 6.76
CA PRO A 271 1.52 15.47 5.98
C PRO A 271 0.74 16.39 5.03
N ILE A 272 0.54 15.95 3.79
CA ILE A 272 -0.16 16.73 2.73
C ILE A 272 -1.69 16.64 2.80
N PHE A 273 -2.24 15.75 3.62
CA PHE A 273 -3.68 15.54 3.79
C PHE A 273 -4.01 15.49 5.29
N PRO A 274 -5.09 16.13 5.75
CA PRO A 274 -5.43 16.15 7.16
C PRO A 274 -5.92 14.77 7.62
N LYS A 275 -5.94 14.54 8.94
CA LYS A 275 -6.65 13.40 9.52
C LYS A 275 -8.14 13.50 9.18
N PHE A 276 -8.74 12.37 8.81
CA PHE A 276 -10.17 12.23 8.57
C PHE A 276 -10.64 10.83 8.95
N THR A 277 -11.95 10.62 9.00
CA THR A 277 -12.58 9.31 9.21
C THR A 277 -13.72 9.10 8.22
N VAL A 278 -13.83 7.91 7.64
CA VAL A 278 -14.91 7.55 6.73
C VAL A 278 -16.14 7.08 7.52
N THR A 279 -17.32 7.35 6.97
CA THR A 279 -18.60 6.90 7.53
C THR A 279 -18.61 5.39 7.76
N GLN A 280 -18.95 4.95 8.97
CA GLN A 280 -18.87 3.53 9.36
C GLN A 280 -19.71 2.60 8.49
N SER A 281 -20.90 3.04 8.06
CA SER A 281 -21.77 2.28 7.15
C SER A 281 -21.17 2.06 5.75
N LEU A 282 -20.08 2.78 5.42
CA LEU A 282 -19.34 2.68 4.15
C LEU A 282 -18.06 1.83 4.28
N LYS A 283 -17.85 1.15 5.41
CA LYS A 283 -16.67 0.30 5.66
C LYS A 283 -16.97 -1.19 5.63
N GLY A 284 -18.24 -1.58 5.74
CA GLY A 284 -18.65 -2.94 6.07
C GLY A 284 -19.24 -3.77 4.93
N ARG A 285 -19.66 -3.16 3.81
CA ARG A 285 -20.19 -3.93 2.67
C ARG A 285 -19.03 -4.52 1.88
N TYR A 286 -19.07 -5.82 1.59
CA TYR A 286 -17.98 -6.60 0.98
C TYR A 286 -16.74 -6.62 1.87
#